data_AF-C9A6X3-F1
#
_entry.id   AF-C9A6X3-F1
#
_cell.length_a   1.000
_cell.length_b   1.000
_cell.length_c   1.000
_cell.angle_alpha   90.00
_cell.angle_beta   90.00
_cell.angle_gamma   90.00
#
_symmetry.space_group_name_H-M   'P 1'
#
loop_
_entity.id
_entity.type
_entity.pdbx_description
1 polymer ?
#
loop_
_entity_poly.entity_id
_entity_poly.type
_entity_poly.pdbx_seq_one_letter_code
_entity_poly.pdbx_strand_id
1 'polypeptide(L)'
;MKHKSAVYLFVLTLLIGLTYQLLPYTPLNDSVLSIIGAIWNLVFAFSAGYFLLRTTFLEQFKHFRFTVLLWGVPLVILTGVFFSFIYAAIFGQPTTNSISETITVQMVFLQVPFMLMGEELLSTNLLLALQKRGLSFAWSSIICSVLFALWHIPAYGFHPAQLLITLMPARLALNYVWKKSNSVWVSWICHFLYDSLGFISFLGK
;
A
#
# COMPACT_ATOMS: atom_id res chain seq x y z
N MET A 1 7.93 25.40 -6.05
CA MET A 1 6.59 24.86 -5.67
C MET A 1 6.40 24.96 -4.16
N LYS A 2 5.31 25.57 -3.67
CA LYS A 2 5.16 26.04 -2.28
C LYS A 2 5.01 24.89 -1.27
N HIS A 3 5.56 25.04 -0.05
CA HIS A 3 5.38 24.11 1.08
C HIS A 3 3.91 23.79 1.40
N LYS A 4 2.98 24.70 1.05
CA LYS A 4 1.53 24.50 1.19
C LYS A 4 1.02 23.28 0.42
N SER A 5 1.50 23.05 -0.80
CA SER A 5 1.10 21.88 -1.61
C SER A 5 1.51 20.55 -0.97
N ALA A 6 2.61 20.51 -0.22
CA ALA A 6 3.04 19.31 0.49
C ALA A 6 2.12 19.00 1.67
N VAL A 7 1.72 20.03 2.43
CA VAL A 7 0.75 19.87 3.54
C VAL A 7 -0.59 19.41 3.01
N TYR A 8 -1.08 20.04 1.93
CA TYR A 8 -2.34 19.63 1.32
C TYR A 8 -2.29 18.20 0.78
N LEU A 9 -1.16 17.78 0.19
CA LEU A 9 -1.03 16.40 -0.28
C LEU A 9 -1.09 15.42 0.89
N PHE A 10 -0.37 15.70 1.97
CA PHE A 10 -0.40 14.86 3.16
C PHE A 10 -1.82 14.73 3.71
N VAL A 11 -2.49 15.86 3.97
CA VAL A 11 -3.86 15.88 4.52
C VAL A 11 -4.85 15.18 3.58
N LEU A 12 -4.81 15.49 2.28
CA LEU A 12 -5.72 14.87 1.31
C LEU A 12 -5.49 13.35 1.21
N THR A 13 -4.23 12.91 1.25
CA THR A 13 -3.89 11.47 1.25
C THR A 13 -4.44 10.76 2.49
N LEU A 14 -4.37 11.40 3.66
CA LEU A 14 -5.00 10.89 4.88
C LEU A 14 -6.52 10.78 4.73
N LEU A 15 -7.16 11.82 4.21
CA LEU A 15 -8.60 11.84 3.99
C LEU A 15 -9.04 10.75 3.01
N ILE A 16 -8.28 10.50 1.93
CA ILE A 16 -8.59 9.44 0.95
C ILE A 16 -8.55 8.06 1.64
N GLY A 17 -7.50 7.77 2.41
CA GLY A 17 -7.39 6.51 3.14
C GLY A 17 -8.46 6.33 4.22
N LEU A 18 -8.83 7.40 4.93
CA LEU A 18 -9.90 7.36 5.95
C LEU A 18 -11.30 7.21 5.33
N THR A 19 -11.59 7.94 4.26
CA THR A 19 -12.89 7.87 3.58
C THR A 19 -13.09 6.55 2.84
N TYR A 20 -12.01 5.90 2.40
CA TYR A 20 -12.07 4.53 1.89
C TYR A 20 -12.67 3.55 2.93
N GLN A 21 -12.33 3.71 4.21
CA GLN A 21 -12.86 2.87 5.30
C GLN A 21 -14.36 3.09 5.53
N LEU A 22 -14.93 4.17 4.99
CA LEU A 22 -16.35 4.49 5.11
C LEU A 22 -17.19 3.88 3.98
N LEU A 23 -16.56 3.35 2.92
CA LEU A 23 -17.25 2.76 1.78
C LEU A 23 -18.26 1.66 2.16
N PRO A 24 -17.96 0.74 3.10
CA PRO A 24 -18.91 -0.30 3.50
C PRO A 24 -20.20 0.22 4.15
N TYR A 25 -20.23 1.48 4.63
CA TYR A 25 -21.41 2.08 5.25
C TYR A 25 -22.26 2.90 4.26
N THR A 26 -21.90 2.88 2.98
CA THR A 26 -22.68 3.55 1.93
C THR A 26 -23.88 2.69 1.51
N PRO A 27 -24.98 3.28 1.01
CA PRO A 27 -26.16 2.52 0.57
C PRO A 27 -25.96 1.86 -0.81
N LEU A 28 -24.71 1.70 -1.27
CA LEU A 28 -24.39 1.09 -2.55
C LEU A 28 -24.54 -0.43 -2.47
N ASN A 29 -24.93 -1.06 -3.58
CA ASN A 29 -24.93 -2.53 -3.65
C ASN A 29 -23.49 -3.08 -3.72
N ASP A 30 -23.32 -4.35 -3.38
CA ASP A 30 -22.01 -5.01 -3.26
C ASP A 30 -21.20 -5.00 -4.57
N SER A 31 -21.86 -5.12 -5.72
CA SER A 31 -21.18 -5.09 -7.02
C SER A 31 -20.57 -3.73 -7.33
N VAL A 32 -21.33 -2.66 -7.08
CA VAL A 32 -20.86 -1.28 -7.24
C VAL A 32 -19.78 -0.96 -6.20
N LEU A 33 -19.97 -1.41 -4.96
CA LEU A 33 -19.02 -1.23 -3.87
C LEU A 33 -17.67 -1.89 -4.18
N SER A 34 -17.68 -3.11 -4.73
CA SER A 34 -16.47 -3.82 -5.16
C SER A 34 -15.71 -3.07 -6.25
N ILE A 35 -16.42 -2.56 -7.27
CA ILE A 35 -15.79 -1.79 -8.36
C ILE A 35 -15.20 -0.48 -7.82
N ILE A 36 -15.96 0.27 -7.03
CA ILE A 36 -15.51 1.54 -6.46
C ILE A 36 -14.33 1.31 -5.52
N GLY A 37 -14.42 0.31 -4.63
CA GLY A 37 -13.34 -0.07 -3.73
C GLY A 37 -12.05 -0.41 -4.48
N ALA A 38 -12.15 -1.12 -5.61
CA ALA A 38 -10.98 -1.50 -6.40
C ALA A 38 -10.20 -0.31 -6.98
N ILE A 39 -10.89 0.80 -7.30
CA ILE A 39 -10.29 1.96 -7.98
C ILE A 39 -10.18 3.21 -7.10
N TRP A 40 -10.81 3.24 -5.92
CA TRP A 40 -10.93 4.44 -5.07
C TRP A 40 -9.58 5.08 -4.79
N ASN A 41 -8.67 4.32 -4.16
CA ASN A 41 -7.35 4.83 -3.80
C ASN A 41 -6.56 5.22 -5.04
N LEU A 42 -6.65 4.43 -6.12
CA LEU A 42 -5.98 4.73 -7.39
C LEU A 42 -6.42 6.08 -7.95
N VAL A 43 -7.73 6.29 -8.14
CA VAL A 43 -8.27 7.51 -8.75
C VAL A 43 -7.98 8.73 -7.89
N PHE A 44 -8.30 8.67 -6.59
CA PHE A 44 -8.16 9.83 -5.72
C PHE A 44 -6.71 10.14 -5.36
N ALA A 45 -5.87 9.13 -5.08
CA ALA A 45 -4.46 9.37 -4.77
C ALA A 45 -3.69 9.85 -6.02
N PHE A 46 -4.00 9.30 -7.20
CA PHE A 46 -3.43 9.81 -8.45
C PHE A 46 -3.82 11.27 -8.68
N SER A 47 -5.11 11.60 -8.53
CA SER A 47 -5.60 12.97 -8.69
C SER A 47 -4.92 13.93 -7.71
N ALA A 48 -4.82 13.56 -6.43
CA ALA A 48 -4.14 14.35 -5.41
C ALA A 48 -2.67 14.61 -5.77
N GLY A 49 -1.93 13.56 -6.13
CA GLY A 49 -0.52 13.65 -6.55
C GLY A 49 -0.34 14.51 -7.80
N TYR A 50 -1.17 14.28 -8.82
CA TYR A 50 -1.14 15.01 -10.09
C TYR A 50 -1.40 16.50 -9.91
N PHE A 51 -2.48 16.88 -9.21
CA PHE A 51 -2.85 18.29 -9.06
C PHE A 51 -1.94 19.06 -8.09
N LEU A 52 -1.40 18.42 -7.05
CA LEU A 52 -0.61 19.11 -6.02
C LEU A 52 0.89 19.11 -6.29
N LEU A 53 1.42 18.08 -6.96
CA LEU A 53 2.86 17.93 -7.23
C LEU A 53 3.22 17.81 -8.72
N ARG A 54 2.26 17.45 -9.59
CA ARG A 54 2.39 17.35 -11.05
C ARG A 54 3.68 16.70 -11.52
N THR A 55 4.72 17.47 -11.86
CA THR A 55 5.98 16.96 -12.41
C THR A 55 6.66 16.00 -11.44
N THR A 56 6.85 16.38 -10.18
CA THR A 56 7.46 15.50 -9.17
C THR A 56 6.70 14.19 -8.99
N PHE A 57 5.37 14.23 -9.08
CA PHE A 57 4.53 13.04 -9.00
C PHE A 57 4.66 12.17 -10.25
N LEU A 58 4.64 12.76 -11.45
CA LEU A 58 4.71 12.02 -12.71
C LEU A 58 6.09 11.39 -12.97
N GLU A 59 7.17 11.93 -12.41
CA GLU A 59 8.51 11.35 -12.56
C GLU A 59 8.57 9.88 -12.11
N GLN A 60 7.85 9.50 -11.06
CA GLN A 60 7.87 8.12 -10.55
C GLN A 60 7.29 7.08 -11.53
N PHE A 61 6.54 7.52 -12.56
CA PHE A 61 5.98 6.64 -13.59
C PHE A 61 6.89 6.52 -14.81
N LYS A 62 7.94 7.33 -14.93
CA LYS A 62 8.83 7.36 -16.10
C LYS A 62 10.02 6.41 -15.98
N HIS A 63 10.31 5.95 -14.77
CA HIS A 63 11.47 5.11 -14.51
C HIS A 63 11.07 3.65 -14.37
N PHE A 64 11.97 2.76 -14.77
CA PHE A 64 11.89 1.34 -14.49
C PHE A 64 13.31 0.82 -14.29
N ARG A 65 13.59 0.17 -13.15
CA ARG A 65 14.92 -0.35 -12.82
C ARG A 65 14.85 -1.84 -12.55
N PHE A 66 15.11 -2.65 -13.56
CA PHE A 66 15.02 -4.11 -13.48
C PHE A 66 15.95 -4.71 -12.42
N THR A 67 17.17 -4.16 -12.26
CA THR A 67 18.09 -4.60 -11.20
C THR A 67 17.50 -4.41 -9.80
N VAL A 68 16.73 -3.34 -9.57
CA VAL A 68 16.03 -3.10 -8.31
C VAL A 68 14.86 -4.04 -8.14
N LEU A 69 14.15 -4.38 -9.21
CA LEU A 69 13.09 -5.38 -9.17
C LEU A 69 13.65 -6.76 -8.74
N LEU A 70 14.77 -7.19 -9.32
CA LEU A 70 15.37 -8.50 -9.05
C LEU A 70 15.70 -8.74 -7.58
N TRP A 71 16.27 -7.74 -6.88
CA TRP A 71 16.53 -7.87 -5.43
C TRP A 71 15.36 -7.38 -4.58
N GLY A 72 14.50 -6.51 -5.11
CA GLY A 72 13.35 -5.95 -4.39
C GLY A 72 12.28 -7.00 -4.10
N VAL A 73 12.00 -7.88 -5.06
CA VAL A 73 11.07 -9.00 -4.90
C VAL A 73 11.46 -9.90 -3.72
N PRO A 74 12.66 -10.51 -3.68
CA PRO A 74 13.07 -11.33 -2.55
C PRO A 74 13.16 -10.53 -1.25
N LEU A 75 13.58 -9.25 -1.27
CA LEU A 75 13.61 -8.42 -0.06
C LEU A 75 12.22 -8.31 0.57
N VAL A 76 11.20 -7.96 -0.20
CA VAL A 76 9.83 -7.76 0.31
C VAL A 76 9.26 -9.08 0.83
N ILE A 77 9.40 -10.16 0.06
CA ILE A 77 8.92 -11.49 0.44
C ILE A 77 9.58 -11.96 1.74
N LEU A 78 10.91 -11.94 1.80
CA LEU A 78 11.65 -12.41 2.97
C LEU A 78 11.33 -11.56 4.20
N THR A 79 11.17 -10.23 4.03
CA THR A 79 10.76 -9.35 5.13
C THR A 79 9.38 -9.75 5.65
N GLY A 80 8.39 -9.90 4.77
CA GLY A 80 7.03 -10.28 5.18
C GLY A 80 6.97 -11.64 5.86
N VAL A 81 7.67 -12.65 5.33
CA VAL A 81 7.73 -14.00 5.91
C VAL A 81 8.43 -13.97 7.28
N PHE A 82 9.57 -13.31 7.37
CA PHE A 82 10.35 -13.23 8.61
C PHE A 82 9.56 -12.58 9.74
N PHE A 83 8.89 -11.47 9.48
CA PHE A 83 8.11 -10.78 10.50
C PHE A 83 6.79 -11.48 10.83
N SER A 84 6.18 -12.20 9.88
CA SER A 84 5.06 -13.09 10.17
C SER A 84 5.47 -14.25 11.08
N PHE A 85 6.66 -14.82 10.85
CA PHE A 85 7.24 -15.84 11.73
C PHE A 85 7.51 -15.30 13.14
N ILE A 86 8.10 -14.10 13.26
CA ILE A 86 8.32 -13.44 14.55
C ILE A 86 6.99 -13.28 15.30
N TYR A 87 5.96 -12.76 14.63
CA TYR A 87 4.64 -12.61 15.24
C TYR A 87 4.11 -13.96 15.75
N ALA A 88 4.14 -14.98 14.90
CA ALA A 88 3.65 -16.31 15.24
C ALA A 88 4.39 -16.95 16.42
N ALA A 89 5.69 -16.73 16.51
CA ALA A 89 6.52 -17.25 17.60
C ALA A 89 6.21 -16.59 18.96
N ILE A 90 5.78 -15.32 18.97
CA ILE A 90 5.53 -14.56 20.20
C ILE A 90 4.06 -14.61 20.61
N PHE A 91 3.14 -14.51 19.66
CA PHE A 91 1.70 -14.31 19.89
C PHE A 91 0.82 -15.45 19.39
N GLY A 92 1.39 -16.45 18.70
CA GLY A 92 0.63 -17.52 18.05
C GLY A 92 0.08 -17.12 16.68
N GLN A 93 -0.80 -17.95 16.11
CA GLN A 93 -1.25 -17.76 14.72
C GLN A 93 -1.96 -16.41 14.53
N PRO A 94 -1.62 -15.65 13.47
CA PRO A 94 -2.25 -14.37 13.17
C PRO A 94 -3.73 -14.57 12.79
N THR A 95 -4.55 -13.56 13.09
CA THR A 95 -5.92 -13.51 12.53
C THR A 95 -5.84 -13.38 11.01
N THR A 96 -6.77 -14.02 10.32
CA THR A 96 -6.88 -13.96 8.86
C THR A 96 -7.42 -12.59 8.44
N ASN A 97 -6.96 -12.13 7.27
CA ASN A 97 -7.52 -10.94 6.64
C ASN A 97 -8.95 -11.26 6.16
N SER A 98 -9.95 -10.46 6.51
CA SER A 98 -11.34 -10.72 6.10
C SER A 98 -11.55 -10.77 4.58
N ILE A 99 -10.68 -10.12 3.79
CA ILE A 99 -10.70 -10.16 2.33
C ILE A 99 -10.35 -11.56 1.81
N SER A 100 -9.52 -12.31 2.54
CA SER A 100 -9.03 -13.62 2.12
C SER A 100 -10.13 -14.67 1.95
N GLU A 101 -11.27 -14.51 2.62
CA GLU A 101 -12.43 -15.40 2.50
C GLU A 101 -13.30 -15.12 1.27
N THR A 102 -13.13 -13.94 0.65
CA THR A 102 -13.96 -13.46 -0.47
C THR A 102 -13.23 -13.39 -1.80
N ILE A 103 -11.89 -13.53 -1.79
CA ILE A 103 -11.08 -13.30 -2.97
C ILE A 103 -11.21 -14.44 -3.99
N THR A 104 -11.45 -14.08 -5.25
CA THR A 104 -11.51 -15.02 -6.38
C THR A 104 -10.33 -14.81 -7.33
N VAL A 105 -10.02 -15.82 -8.15
CA VAL A 105 -9.00 -15.70 -9.22
C VAL A 105 -9.30 -14.50 -10.13
N GLN A 106 -10.57 -14.29 -10.46
CA GLN A 106 -10.99 -13.16 -11.28
C GLN A 106 -10.66 -11.81 -10.61
N MET A 107 -10.89 -11.68 -9.30
CA MET A 107 -10.53 -10.46 -8.55
C MET A 107 -9.02 -10.23 -8.52
N VAL A 108 -8.22 -11.30 -8.39
CA VAL A 108 -6.74 -11.21 -8.41
C VAL A 108 -6.22 -10.60 -9.71
N PHE A 109 -6.87 -10.86 -10.85
CA PHE A 109 -6.43 -10.28 -12.13
C PHE A 109 -7.14 -8.98 -12.52
N LEU A 110 -8.39 -8.78 -12.10
CA LEU A 110 -9.21 -7.63 -12.55
C LEU A 110 -9.33 -6.50 -11.52
N GLN A 111 -9.06 -6.74 -10.24
CA GLN A 111 -9.25 -5.75 -9.16
C GLN A 111 -7.96 -5.47 -8.39
N VAL A 112 -7.27 -6.52 -7.93
CA VAL A 112 -6.05 -6.40 -7.10
C VAL A 112 -4.98 -5.50 -7.74
N PRO A 113 -4.66 -5.57 -9.06
CA PRO A 113 -3.69 -4.68 -9.70
C PRO A 113 -3.98 -3.18 -9.44
N PHE A 114 -5.25 -2.80 -9.51
CA PHE A 114 -5.70 -1.41 -9.33
C PHE A 114 -5.71 -1.01 -7.85
N MET A 115 -6.15 -1.92 -6.97
CA MET A 115 -6.12 -1.72 -5.52
C MET A 115 -4.70 -1.46 -5.04
N LEU A 116 -3.77 -2.34 -5.40
CA LEU A 116 -2.38 -2.24 -4.98
C LEU A 116 -1.68 -1.04 -5.60
N MET A 117 -2.01 -0.65 -6.83
CA MET A 117 -1.51 0.63 -7.38
C MET A 117 -2.04 1.80 -6.56
N GLY A 118 -3.31 1.79 -6.15
CA GLY A 118 -3.87 2.81 -5.27
C GLY A 118 -3.13 2.90 -3.92
N GLU A 119 -2.82 1.76 -3.32
CA GLU A 119 -2.03 1.69 -2.09
C GLU A 119 -0.61 2.21 -2.26
N GLU A 120 0.06 1.89 -3.37
CA GLU A 120 1.36 2.46 -3.71
C GLU A 120 1.28 3.98 -3.85
N LEU A 121 0.26 4.52 -4.52
CA LEU A 121 0.11 5.97 -4.69
C LEU A 121 -0.23 6.69 -3.38
N LEU A 122 -1.05 6.10 -2.51
CA LEU A 122 -1.21 6.61 -1.15
C LEU A 122 0.14 6.69 -0.44
N SER A 123 0.91 5.61 -0.51
CA SER A 123 2.21 5.50 0.17
C SER A 123 3.22 6.52 -0.38
N THR A 124 3.38 6.60 -1.70
CA THR A 124 4.34 7.53 -2.32
C THR A 124 3.91 8.98 -2.15
N ASN A 125 2.61 9.29 -2.12
CA ASN A 125 2.13 10.64 -1.80
C ASN A 125 2.52 11.06 -0.38
N LEU A 126 2.38 10.18 0.62
CA LEU A 126 2.86 10.45 1.98
C LEU A 126 4.37 10.69 1.99
N LEU A 127 5.16 9.82 1.34
CA LEU A 127 6.62 9.94 1.26
C LEU A 127 7.05 11.24 0.59
N LEU A 128 6.42 11.62 -0.52
CA LEU A 128 6.71 12.85 -1.27
C LEU A 128 6.33 14.09 -0.45
N ALA A 129 5.16 14.07 0.20
CA ALA A 129 4.71 15.16 1.04
C ALA A 129 5.65 15.41 2.22
N LEU A 130 6.03 14.36 2.96
CA LEU A 130 6.90 14.44 4.13
C LEU A 130 8.33 14.84 3.76
N GLN A 131 8.93 14.25 2.73
CA GLN A 131 10.27 14.64 2.27
C GLN A 131 10.31 16.11 1.81
N LYS A 132 9.25 16.59 1.15
CA LYS A 132 9.14 18.00 0.73
C LYS A 132 8.91 18.97 1.91
N ARG A 133 8.56 18.44 3.08
CA ARG A 133 8.53 19.16 4.38
C ARG A 133 9.87 19.10 5.12
N GLY A 134 10.89 18.45 4.54
CA GLY A 134 12.24 18.38 5.08
C GLY A 134 12.52 17.14 5.92
N LEU A 135 11.57 16.19 6.02
CA LEU A 135 11.84 14.93 6.72
C LEU A 135 12.79 14.06 5.89
N SER A 136 13.68 13.34 6.58
CA SER A 136 14.50 12.32 5.92
C SER A 136 13.62 11.21 5.33
N PHE A 137 14.16 10.47 4.36
CA PHE A 137 13.48 9.31 3.81
C PHE A 137 13.17 8.27 4.91
N ALA A 138 14.08 8.07 5.87
CA ALA A 138 13.89 7.12 6.97
C ALA A 138 12.63 7.48 7.80
N TRP A 139 12.51 8.71 8.27
CA TRP A 139 11.34 9.15 9.04
C TRP A 139 10.06 9.16 8.21
N SER A 140 10.15 9.58 6.95
CA SER A 140 9.01 9.55 6.03
C SER A 140 8.50 8.11 5.82
N SER A 141 9.42 7.15 5.68
CA SER A 141 9.12 5.74 5.50
C SER A 141 8.50 5.11 6.75
N ILE A 142 9.01 5.45 7.95
CA ILE A 142 8.42 5.00 9.22
C ILE A 142 7.00 5.51 9.37
N ILE A 143 6.76 6.81 9.19
CA ILE A 143 5.43 7.42 9.31
C ILE A 143 4.47 6.79 8.29
N CYS A 144 4.90 6.68 7.03
CA CYS A 144 4.12 6.06 5.97
C CYS A 144 3.74 4.61 6.30
N SER A 145 4.70 3.82 6.80
CA SER A 145 4.49 2.39 7.06
C SER A 145 3.59 2.14 8.27
N VAL A 146 3.67 3.00 9.29
CA VAL A 146 2.75 2.98 10.43
C VAL A 146 1.34 3.33 9.96
N LEU A 147 1.15 4.43 9.22
CA LEU A 147 -0.17 4.81 8.71
C LEU A 147 -0.76 3.72 7.81
N PHE A 148 0.05 3.15 6.92
CA PHE A 148 -0.36 2.04 6.06
C PHE A 148 -0.85 0.84 6.87
N ALA A 149 -0.08 0.39 7.87
CA ALA A 149 -0.47 -0.73 8.72
C ALA A 149 -1.77 -0.43 9.49
N LEU A 150 -1.92 0.78 10.05
CA LEU A 150 -3.10 1.15 10.81
C LEU A 150 -4.37 1.31 9.95
N TRP A 151 -4.25 1.64 8.67
CA TRP A 151 -5.39 1.63 7.74
C TRP A 151 -5.97 0.24 7.48
N HIS A 152 -5.26 -0.83 7.85
CA HIS A 152 -5.73 -2.20 7.72
C HIS A 152 -6.45 -2.71 8.99
N ILE A 153 -6.53 -1.92 10.06
CA ILE A 153 -7.17 -2.30 11.34
C ILE A 153 -8.53 -2.98 11.16
N PRO A 154 -9.48 -2.43 10.38
CA PRO A 154 -10.80 -3.04 10.22
C PRO A 154 -10.76 -4.44 9.58
N ALA A 155 -9.84 -4.68 8.64
CA ALA A 155 -9.72 -5.95 7.91
C ALA A 155 -9.10 -7.08 8.74
N TYR A 156 -8.49 -6.74 9.89
CA TYR A 156 -7.82 -7.69 10.79
C TYR A 156 -8.45 -7.68 12.19
N GLY A 157 -9.76 -7.42 12.29
CA GLY A 157 -10.50 -7.52 13.54
C GLY A 157 -9.94 -6.68 14.69
N PHE A 158 -9.32 -5.53 14.38
CA PHE A 158 -8.72 -4.61 15.36
C PHE A 158 -7.52 -5.17 16.15
N HIS A 159 -6.60 -5.88 15.48
CA HIS A 159 -5.32 -6.34 16.05
C HIS A 159 -4.11 -5.45 15.65
N PRO A 160 -3.92 -4.26 16.26
CA PRO A 160 -2.87 -3.32 15.85
C PRO A 160 -1.45 -3.87 16.00
N ALA A 161 -1.20 -4.71 17.02
CA ALA A 161 0.11 -5.33 17.22
C ALA A 161 0.50 -6.24 16.05
N GLN A 162 -0.45 -7.05 15.54
CA GLN A 162 -0.25 -7.87 14.35
C GLN A 162 0.15 -7.00 13.17
N LEU A 163 -0.59 -5.93 12.90
CA LEU A 163 -0.38 -5.06 11.74
C LEU A 163 0.97 -4.33 11.79
N LEU A 164 1.36 -3.83 12.97
CA LEU A 164 2.64 -3.16 13.15
C LEU A 164 3.83 -4.13 13.06
N ILE A 165 3.64 -5.41 13.39
CA ILE A 165 4.70 -6.40 13.30
C ILE A 165 4.77 -6.98 11.89
N THR A 166 3.65 -7.25 11.22
CA THR A 166 3.64 -7.98 9.94
C THR A 166 3.55 -7.08 8.71
N LEU A 167 2.69 -6.05 8.72
CA LEU A 167 2.46 -5.19 7.54
C LEU A 167 3.45 -4.02 7.47
N MET A 168 3.73 -3.35 8.60
CA MET A 168 4.62 -2.20 8.61
C MET A 168 6.03 -2.55 8.05
N PRO A 169 6.67 -3.68 8.40
CA PRO A 169 7.98 -4.03 7.84
C PRO A 169 7.95 -4.31 6.33
N ALA A 170 6.92 -4.98 5.83
CA ALA A 170 6.74 -5.18 4.39
C ALA A 170 6.61 -3.83 3.66
N ARG A 171 5.86 -2.88 4.24
CA ARG A 171 5.76 -1.51 3.71
C ARG A 171 7.07 -0.74 3.75
N LEU A 172 7.87 -0.89 4.81
CA LEU A 172 9.23 -0.32 4.87
C LEU A 172 10.11 -0.83 3.72
N ALA A 173 10.05 -2.14 3.44
CA ALA A 173 10.77 -2.75 2.33
C ALA A 173 10.30 -2.21 0.97
N LEU A 174 8.98 -2.10 0.76
CA LEU A 174 8.40 -1.54 -0.47
C LEU A 174 8.78 -0.06 -0.68
N ASN A 175 8.72 0.75 0.38
CA ASN A 175 9.17 2.14 0.33
C ASN A 175 10.65 2.23 -0.07
N TYR A 176 11.49 1.32 0.44
CA TYR A 176 12.91 1.26 0.10
C TYR A 176 13.12 0.86 -1.36
N VAL A 177 12.38 -0.13 -1.86
CA VAL A 177 12.36 -0.53 -3.28
C VAL A 177 11.97 0.66 -4.17
N TRP A 178 10.90 1.39 -3.82
CA TRP A 178 10.50 2.61 -4.51
C TRP A 178 11.62 3.65 -4.52
N LYS A 179 12.26 3.91 -3.36
CA LYS A 179 13.35 4.90 -3.26
C LYS A 179 14.58 4.55 -4.11
N LYS A 180 14.92 3.26 -4.23
CA LYS A 180 16.07 2.81 -5.02
C LYS A 180 15.78 2.73 -6.51
N SER A 181 14.53 2.47 -6.88
CA SER A 181 14.08 2.43 -8.27
C SER A 181 13.70 3.80 -8.84
N ASN A 182 13.27 4.74 -7.97
CA ASN A 182 12.51 5.93 -8.33
C ASN A 182 11.28 5.59 -9.19
N SER A 183 10.70 4.41 -9.01
CA SER A 183 9.65 3.86 -9.86
C SER A 183 8.52 3.28 -9.03
N VAL A 184 7.31 3.81 -9.22
CA VAL A 184 6.10 3.19 -8.65
C VAL A 184 5.79 1.85 -9.30
N TRP A 185 6.15 1.67 -10.58
CA TRP A 185 5.98 0.38 -11.26
C TRP A 185 6.79 -0.72 -10.60
N VAL A 186 8.04 -0.45 -10.21
CA VAL A 186 8.91 -1.46 -9.57
C VAL A 186 8.38 -1.82 -8.18
N SER A 187 8.00 -0.85 -7.35
CA SER A 187 7.43 -1.15 -6.03
C SER A 187 6.07 -1.84 -6.14
N TRP A 188 5.22 -1.40 -7.07
CA TRP A 188 3.94 -2.04 -7.37
C TRP A 188 4.07 -3.50 -7.82
N ILE A 189 5.03 -3.84 -8.70
CA ILE A 189 5.25 -5.25 -9.09
C ILE A 189 5.72 -6.06 -7.87
N CYS A 190 6.65 -5.55 -7.07
CA CYS A 190 7.07 -6.23 -5.84
C CYS A 190 5.89 -6.44 -4.88
N HIS A 191 5.02 -5.44 -4.74
CA HIS A 191 3.83 -5.50 -3.89
C HIS A 191 2.84 -6.54 -4.41
N PHE A 192 2.51 -6.50 -5.70
CA PHE A 192 1.62 -7.46 -6.35
C PHE A 192 2.11 -8.89 -6.23
N LEU A 193 3.42 -9.13 -6.45
CA LEU A 193 3.99 -10.48 -6.31
C LEU A 193 3.96 -10.95 -4.85
N TYR A 194 4.28 -10.08 -3.89
CA TYR A 194 4.22 -10.40 -2.47
C TYR A 194 2.80 -10.81 -2.04
N ASP A 195 1.80 -9.99 -2.37
CA ASP A 195 0.41 -10.27 -2.01
C ASP A 195 -0.13 -11.50 -2.76
N SER A 196 0.28 -11.69 -4.02
CA SER A 196 -0.09 -12.88 -4.82
C SER A 196 0.38 -14.17 -4.17
N LEU A 197 1.53 -14.21 -3.48
CA LEU A 197 1.95 -15.39 -2.73
C LEU A 197 0.97 -15.72 -1.61
N GLY A 198 0.42 -14.70 -0.95
CA GLY A 198 -0.66 -14.86 0.02
C GLY A 198 -1.94 -15.42 -0.62
N PHE A 199 -2.16 -15.15 -1.91
CA PHE A 199 -3.30 -15.67 -2.66
C PHE A 199 -3.11 -17.09 -3.20
N ILE A 200 -1.87 -17.61 -3.28
CA ILE A 200 -1.60 -18.95 -3.84
C ILE A 200 -2.37 -20.06 -3.11
N SER A 201 -2.57 -19.95 -1.80
CA SER A 201 -3.37 -20.90 -1.01
C SER A 201 -4.84 -20.99 -1.45
N PHE A 202 -5.32 -20.01 -2.22
CA PHE A 202 -6.68 -19.92 -2.74
C PHE A 202 -6.77 -20.24 -4.24
N LEU A 203 -5.65 -20.22 -4.98
CA LEU A 203 -5.61 -20.56 -6.41
C LEU A 203 -5.67 -22.08 -6.67
N GLY A 204 -5.42 -22.90 -5.64
CA GLY A 204 -5.42 -24.37 -5.72
C GLY A 204 -6.70 -25.04 -5.16
N LYS A 205 -7.72 -24.26 -4.82
CA LYS A 205 -9.06 -24.73 -4.43
C LYS A 205 -10.07 -24.37 -5.51
#